data_AF-A0A1L3GJ51-F1
#
_entry.id   AF-A0A1L3GJ51-F1
#
_cell.length_a   1.000
_cell.length_b   1.000
_cell.length_c   1.000
_cell.angle_alpha   90.00
_cell.angle_beta   90.00
_cell.angle_gamma   90.00
#
_symmetry.space_group_name_H-M   'P 1'
#
loop_
_entity.id
_entity.type
_entity.pdbx_description
1 polymer ?
#
loop_
_entity_poly.entity_id
_entity_poly.type
_entity_poly.pdbx_seq_one_letter_code
_entity_poly.pdbx_strand_id
1 'polypeptide(L)' 'MLFRNKCTACDFWTIFELKTEGEKAFQVCTHCMAQTAVANDSQLEARIRDGEKDVQALAGHFPALSRLQERGDHVKL' A
#
# COMPACT_ATOMS: atom_id res chain seq x y z
N MET A 1 6.05 -0.79 8.57
CA MET A 1 6.13 0.39 7.66
C MET A 1 4.77 0.62 7.03
N LEU A 2 4.29 1.86 6.92
CA LEU A 2 3.05 2.20 6.21
C LEU A 2 3.37 2.74 4.81
N PHE A 3 2.56 2.36 3.83
CA PHE A 3 2.67 2.85 2.45
C PHE A 3 1.32 2.76 1.73
N ARG A 4 1.11 3.52 0.67
CA ARG A 4 -0.10 3.56 -0.13
C ARG A 4 0.04 2.66 -1.34
N ASN A 5 -1.02 1.93 -1.64
CA ASN A 5 -1.10 1.14 -2.87
C ASN A 5 -2.57 0.82 -3.20
N LYS A 6 -2.83 0.29 -4.40
CA LYS A 6 -4.12 -0.27 -4.75
C LYS A 6 -4.25 -1.69 -4.20
N CYS A 7 -5.32 -1.93 -3.45
CA CYS A 7 -5.66 -3.27 -2.97
C CYS A 7 -6.43 -4.05 -4.03
N THR A 8 -5.91 -5.22 -4.43
CA THR A 8 -6.56 -6.11 -5.39
C THR A 8 -7.76 -6.86 -4.81
N ALA A 9 -7.84 -6.98 -3.47
CA ALA A 9 -8.92 -7.71 -2.81
C ALA A 9 -10.21 -6.88 -2.67
N CYS A 10 -10.09 -5.58 -2.34
CA CYS A 10 -11.25 -4.69 -2.21
C CYS A 10 -11.37 -3.64 -3.33
N ASP A 11 -10.38 -3.55 -4.23
CA ASP A 11 -10.31 -2.60 -5.34
C ASP A 11 -10.28 -1.11 -4.92
N PHE A 12 -9.82 -0.82 -3.71
CA PHE A 12 -9.59 0.53 -3.21
C PHE A 12 -8.10 0.89 -3.20
N TRP A 13 -7.81 2.18 -3.43
CA TRP A 13 -6.54 2.78 -3.07
C TRP A 13 -6.54 3.05 -1.58
N THR A 14 -5.57 2.50 -0.86
CA THR A 14 -5.59 2.44 0.61
C THR A 14 -4.17 2.47 1.17
N ILE A 15 -4.06 2.68 2.47
CA ILE A 15 -2.81 2.42 3.19
C ILE A 15 -2.66 0.93 3.45
N PHE A 16 -1.45 0.44 3.23
CA PHE A 16 -0.94 -0.87 3.56
C PHE A 16 0.04 -0.78 4.72
N GLU A 17 0.06 -1.84 5.53
CA GLU A 17 1.10 -2.09 6.51
C GLU A 17 1.98 -3.23 6.04
N LEU A 18 3.29 -3.00 5.99
CA LEU A 18 4.27 -4.07 5.86
C LEU A 18 4.50 -4.73 7.23
N LYS A 19 4.18 -6.03 7.32
CA LYS A 19 4.50 -6.91 8.44
C LYS A 19 5.58 -7.90 8.04
N THR A 20 6.51 -8.17 8.92
CA THR A 20 7.57 -9.15 8.73
C THR A 20 7.49 -10.20 9.83
N GLU A 21 7.49 -11.48 9.44
CA GLU A 21 7.42 -12.61 10.35
C GLU A 21 8.53 -13.60 9.95
N GLY A 22 9.67 -13.52 10.66
CA GLY A 22 10.87 -14.28 10.31
C GLY A 22 11.37 -13.92 8.90
N GLU A 23 11.43 -14.92 8.03
CA GLU A 23 11.86 -14.76 6.63
C GLU A 23 10.75 -14.32 5.68
N LYS A 24 9.51 -14.21 6.17
CA LYS A 24 8.35 -13.83 5.35
C LYS A 24 7.99 -12.37 5.56
N ALA A 25 7.54 -11.72 4.49
CA ALA A 25 6.96 -10.38 4.55
C ALA A 25 5.54 -10.42 3.98
N PHE A 26 4.67 -9.62 4.57
CA PHE A 26 3.26 -9.51 4.23
C PHE A 26 2.87 -8.06 4.08
N GLN A 27 2.19 -7.74 2.99
CA GLN A 27 1.51 -6.48 2.82
C GLN A 27 0.07 -6.65 3.28
N VAL A 28 -0.33 -5.90 4.29
CA VAL A 28 -1.67 -5.97 4.87
C VAL A 28 -2.44 -4.70 4.50
N CYS A 29 -3.52 -4.86 3.76
CA CYS A 29 -4.44 -3.76 3.47
C CYS A 29 -5.07 -3.28 4.78
N THR A 30 -4.90 -2.01 5.15
CA THR A 30 -5.45 -1.50 6.41
C THR A 30 -6.95 -1.23 6.35
N HIS A 31 -7.56 -1.26 5.16
CA HIS A 31 -9.00 -1.11 4.98
C HIS A 31 -9.76 -2.44 5.10
N CYS A 32 -9.40 -3.46 4.31
CA CYS A 32 -10.12 -4.74 4.28
C CYS A 32 -9.39 -5.90 4.99
N MET A 33 -8.20 -5.64 5.56
CA MET A 33 -7.36 -6.61 6.27
C MET A 33 -6.86 -7.79 5.42
N ALA A 34 -7.04 -7.74 4.09
CA ALA A 34 -6.45 -8.71 3.18
C ALA A 34 -4.92 -8.68 3.26
N GLN A 35 -4.31 -9.86 3.27
CA GLN A 35 -2.87 -10.02 3.38
C GLN A 35 -2.31 -10.66 2.12
N THR A 36 -1.24 -10.08 1.59
CA THR A 36 -0.52 -10.59 0.43
C THR A 36 0.91 -10.88 0.83
N ALA A 37 1.36 -12.12 0.65
CA ALA A 37 2.76 -12.48 0.86
C ALA A 37 3.63 -11.79 -0.20
N VAL A 38 4.75 -11.22 0.24
CA VAL A 38 5.73 -10.57 -0.62
C VAL A 38 7.13 -11.09 -0.30
N ALA A 39 8.01 -11.07 -1.30
CA ALA A 39 9.39 -11.45 -1.11
C ALA A 39 10.08 -10.48 -0.15
N ASN A 40 10.66 -11.02 0.92
CA ASN A 40 11.43 -10.27 1.91
C ASN A 40 12.90 -10.18 1.49
N ASP A 41 13.14 -9.60 0.32
CA ASP A 41 14.46 -9.42 -0.28
C ASP A 41 14.93 -7.96 -0.14
N SER A 42 16.18 -7.68 -0.55
CA SER A 42 16.75 -6.33 -0.53
C SER A 42 16.05 -5.34 -1.47
N GLN A 43 15.15 -5.80 -2.34
CA GLN A 43 14.38 -4.96 -3.26
C GLN A 43 12.98 -4.62 -2.71
N LEU A 44 12.56 -5.19 -1.58
CA LEU A 44 11.23 -4.96 -1.00
C LEU A 44 10.94 -3.47 -0.79
N GLU A 45 11.86 -2.74 -0.18
CA GLU A 45 11.70 -1.30 0.05
C GLU A 45 11.68 -0.48 -1.24
N ALA A 46 12.45 -0.90 -2.25
CA ALA A 46 12.46 -0.25 -3.56
C ALA A 46 11.09 -0.39 -4.25
N ARG A 47 10.52 -1.61 -4.27
CA ARG A 47 9.18 -1.87 -4.81
C ARG A 47 8.10 -1.05 -4.12
N ILE A 48 8.19 -0.92 -2.79
CA ILE A 48 7.23 -0.10 -2.01
C ILE A 48 7.37 1.38 -2.37
N ARG A 49 8.60 1.87 -2.47
CA ARG A 49 8.88 3.26 -2.85
C ARG A 49 8.40 3.58 -4.26
N ASP A 50 8.52 2.65 -5.19
CA ASP A 50 8.05 2.86 -6.55
C ASP A 50 6.51 2.89 -6.62
N GLY A 51 5.82 1.99 -5.91
CA GLY A 51 4.36 2.06 -5.78
C GLY A 51 3.87 3.36 -5.14
N GLU A 52 4.60 3.90 -4.16
CA GLU A 52 4.32 5.21 -3.56
C GLU A 52 4.46 6.36 -4.57
N LYS A 53 5.50 6.32 -5.43
CA LYS A 53 5.65 7.31 -6.50
C LYS A 53 4.48 7.24 -7.48
N ASP A 54 4.01 6.04 -7.81
CA ASP A 54 2.85 5.87 -8.70
C ASP A 54 1.59 6.49 -8.08
N VAL A 55 1.35 6.27 -6.79
CA VAL A 55 0.24 6.92 -6.06
C VAL A 55 0.40 8.44 -6.07
N GLN A 56 1.61 8.95 -5.86
CA GLN A 56 1.87 10.39 -5.84
C GLN A 56 1.68 11.04 -7.22
N ALA A 57 2.08 10.36 -8.30
CA ALA A 57 1.83 10.81 -9.66
C ALA A 57 0.32 10.86 -9.96
N LEU A 58 -0.43 9.83 -9.56
CA LEU A 58 -1.88 9.80 -9.70
C LEU A 58 -2.58 10.87 -8.85
N ALA A 59 -2.02 11.23 -7.69
CA ALA A 59 -2.60 12.24 -6.81
C ALA A 59 -2.66 13.65 -7.45
N GLY A 60 -1.84 13.93 -8.47
CA GLY A 60 -1.93 15.15 -9.28
C GLY A 60 -3.22 15.23 -10.11
N HIS A 61 -3.79 14.08 -10.48
CA HIS A 61 -5.07 13.98 -11.21
C HIS A 61 -6.25 13.68 -10.29
N PHE A 62 -6.00 12.95 -9.20
CA PHE A 62 -7.00 12.53 -8.23
C PHE A 62 -6.60 13.00 -6.82
N PRO A 63 -6.95 14.25 -6.44
CA PRO A 63 -6.51 14.85 -5.18
C PRO A 63 -6.92 14.06 -3.92
N ALA A 64 -7.92 13.20 -4.03
CA ALA A 64 -8.35 12.32 -2.95
C ALA A 64 -7.27 11.31 -2.51
N LEU A 65 -6.34 10.93 -3.40
CA LEU A 65 -5.20 10.07 -3.04
C LEU A 65 -4.23 10.74 -2.07
N SER A 66 -4.08 12.06 -2.13
CA SER A 66 -3.26 12.83 -1.16
C SER A 66 -3.83 12.83 0.26
N ARG A 67 -5.10 12.44 0.42
CA ARG A 67 -5.77 12.38 1.71
C ARG A 67 -5.56 11.05 2.44
N LEU A 68 -4.97 10.05 1.79
CA LEU A 68 -4.60 8.79 2.43
C LEU A 68 -3.38 9.04 3.34
N GLN A 69 -3.60 9.15 4.65
CA GLN A 69 -2.55 9.43 5.65
C GLN A 69 -2.54 8.43 6.80
N GLU A 70 -3.72 7.95 7.20
CA GLU A 70 -3.90 7.08 8.36
C GLU A 70 -4.42 5.68 8.00
N ARG A 71 -4.22 4.74 8.93
CA ARG A 71 -4.70 3.36 8.77
C ARG A 71 -6.22 3.37 8.59
N GLY A 72 -6.71 2.61 7.61
CA GLY A 72 -8.12 2.54 7.27
C GLY A 72 -8.58 3.56 6.23
N ASP A 73 -7.76 4.57 5.92
CA ASP A 73 -8.03 5.49 4.82
C ASP A 73 -8.08 4.72 3.49
N HIS A 74 -9.14 4.99 2.73
CA HIS A 74 -9.38 4.36 1.43
C HIS A 74 -10.12 5.31 0.49
N VAL A 75 -9.82 5.20 -0.80
CA VAL A 75 -10.54 5.91 -1.86
C VAL A 75 -10.77 4.99 -3.05
N LYS A 76 -11.97 5.09 -3.63
CA LYS A 76 -12.31 4.48 -4.90
C LYS A 76 -12.16 5.53 -5.99
N LEU A 77 -11.39 5.21 -7.01
CA LEU A 77 -11.20 6.03 -8.21
C LEU A 77 -11.89 5.38 -9.40
#